data_AF-A0A819M6C6-F1
#
_entry.id   AF-A0A819M6C6-F1
#
_cell.length_a   1.000
_cell.length_b   1.000
_cell.length_c   1.000
_cell.angle_alpha   90.00
_cell.angle_beta   90.00
_cell.angle_gamma   90.00
#
_symmetry.space_group_name_H-M   'P 1'
#
loop_
_entity.id
_entity.type
_entity.pdbx_description
1 polymer ?
#
loop_
_entity_poly.entity_id
_entity_poly.type
_entity_poly.pdbx_seq_one_letter_code
_entity_poly.pdbx_strand_id
1 'polypeptide(L)' 'MASMVEPSHRSIEIPLHSSDEVIVISLDQLPDGQEVLAILQQENCPLHVWVTLAFEYSRQDKEKDFVEILKSA' A
#
# COMPACT_ATOMS: atom_id res chain seq x y z
N MET A 1 8.54 10.74 -32.96
CA MET A 1 8.61 9.79 -31.83
C MET A 1 8.10 10.53 -30.60
N ALA A 2 6.82 10.39 -30.26
CA ALA A 2 6.31 10.95 -29.01
C ALA A 2 6.93 10.14 -27.87
N SER A 3 7.75 10.79 -27.04
CA SER A 3 8.22 10.19 -25.80
C SER A 3 6.99 10.10 -24.90
N MET A 4 6.46 8.89 -24.81
CA MET A 4 5.38 8.56 -23.88
C MET A 4 6.01 8.65 -22.50
N VAL A 5 5.80 9.79 -21.83
CA VAL A 5 6.08 9.89 -20.40
C VAL A 5 5.15 8.88 -19.76
N GLU A 6 5.67 7.71 -19.42
CA GLU A 6 4.92 6.79 -18.55
C GLU A 6 4.58 7.60 -17.30
N PRO A 7 3.31 7.68 -16.90
CA PRO A 7 2.98 8.32 -15.64
C PRO A 7 3.82 7.61 -14.57
N SER A 8 4.52 8.38 -13.76
CA SER A 8 5.31 7.86 -12.65
C SER A 8 4.38 7.07 -11.73
N HIS A 9 4.30 5.76 -11.96
CA HIS A 9 3.49 4.82 -11.18
C HIS A 9 4.01 4.83 -9.75
N ARG A 10 3.17 5.28 -8.83
CA ARG A 10 3.56 5.36 -7.42
C ARG A 10 3.30 4.00 -6.81
N SER A 11 4.33 3.37 -6.27
CA SER A 11 4.23 2.06 -5.63
C SER A 11 4.95 2.03 -4.29
N ILE A 12 4.56 1.08 -3.45
CA ILE A 12 5.28 0.71 -2.23
C ILE A 12 5.73 -0.74 -2.37
N GLU A 13 6.94 -1.00 -1.92
CA GLU A 13 7.51 -2.35 -1.83
C GLU A 13 7.47 -2.81 -0.37
N ILE A 14 6.89 -3.99 -0.15
CA ILE A 14 6.82 -4.64 1.15
C ILE A 14 7.68 -5.91 1.07
N PRO A 15 8.80 -5.97 1.81
CA PRO A 15 9.62 -7.19 1.84
C PRO A 15 8.89 -8.29 2.58
N LEU A 16 8.91 -9.50 2.02
CA LEU A 16 8.36 -10.67 2.69
C LEU A 16 9.31 -11.17 3.78
N HIS A 17 8.77 -11.46 4.97
CA HIS A 17 9.56 -11.86 6.13
C HIS A 17 10.20 -13.25 5.98
N SER A 18 9.69 -14.07 5.04
CA SER A 18 10.08 -15.47 4.83
C SER A 18 10.83 -15.73 3.51
N SER A 19 11.04 -14.72 2.67
CA SER A 19 11.58 -14.88 1.31
C SER A 19 12.37 -13.64 0.87
N ASP A 20 13.19 -13.75 -0.17
CA ASP A 20 13.83 -12.61 -0.86
C ASP A 20 12.86 -11.87 -1.80
N GLU A 21 11.58 -12.22 -1.75
CA GLU A 21 10.52 -11.64 -2.56
C GLU A 21 9.93 -10.36 -1.94
N VAL A 22 9.41 -9.49 -2.80
CA VAL A 22 8.75 -8.23 -2.41
C VAL A 22 7.36 -8.19 -3.00
N ILE A 23 6.38 -7.76 -2.20
CA ILE A 23 5.06 -7.38 -2.69
C ILE A 23 5.13 -5.93 -3.16
N VAL A 24 4.67 -5.68 -4.38
CA VAL A 24 4.56 -4.32 -4.93
C VAL A 24 3.10 -3.90 -4.94
N ILE A 25 2.77 -2.88 -4.15
CA ILE A 25 1.42 -2.30 -4.10
C ILE A 25 1.40 -1.03 -4.96
N SER A 26 0.54 -1.00 -5.95
CA SER A 26 0.25 0.21 -6.73
C SER A 26 -0.60 1.19 -5.92
N LEU A 27 -0.13 2.42 -5.73
CA LEU A 27 -0.85 3.49 -5.04
C LEU A 27 -1.87 4.18 -5.95
N ASP A 28 -1.80 3.93 -7.27
CA ASP A 28 -2.78 4.44 -8.23
C ASP A 28 -4.02 3.53 -8.31
N GLN A 29 -3.88 2.27 -7.92
CA GLN A 29 -4.96 1.28 -7.85
C GLN A 29 -4.79 0.42 -6.60
N LEU A 30 -5.28 0.95 -5.47
CA LEU A 30 -5.14 0.27 -4.19
C LEU A 30 -6.00 -1.00 -4.13
N PRO A 31 -5.45 -2.10 -3.59
CA PRO A 31 -6.21 -3.32 -3.31
C PRO A 31 -7.36 -3.10 -2.31
N ASP A 32 -8.03 -4.18 -1.94
CA ASP A 32 -9.02 -4.15 -0.85
C ASP A 32 -8.34 -3.86 0.50
N GLY A 33 -9.02 -3.08 1.36
CA GLY A 33 -8.46 -2.68 2.65
C GLY A 33 -8.17 -3.87 3.58
N GLN A 34 -9.00 -4.92 3.55
CA GLN A 34 -8.78 -6.13 4.35
C GLN A 34 -7.58 -6.93 3.84
N GLU A 35 -7.38 -6.99 2.52
CA GLU A 35 -6.21 -7.63 1.92
C GLU A 35 -4.92 -6.91 2.32
N VAL A 36 -4.91 -5.58 2.24
CA VAL A 36 -3.76 -4.77 2.67
C VAL A 36 -3.50 -4.94 4.17
N LEU A 37 -4.53 -4.92 5.01
CA LEU A 37 -4.40 -5.16 6.45
C LEU A 37 -3.75 -6.50 6.76
N ALA A 38 -4.20 -7.57 6.11
CA ALA A 38 -3.64 -8.91 6.29
C ALA A 38 -2.14 -8.94 5.94
N ILE A 39 -1.74 -8.32 4.83
CA ILE A 39 -0.34 -8.24 4.41
C ILE A 39 0.49 -7.47 5.44
N LEU A 40 0.02 -6.28 5.85
CA LEU A 40 0.77 -5.42 6.77
C LEU A 40 1.01 -6.08 8.13
N GLN A 41 0.02 -6.82 8.63
CA GLN A 41 0.11 -7.59 9.87
C GLN A 41 1.02 -8.81 9.72
N GLN A 42 0.83 -9.59 8.66
CA GLN A 42 1.60 -10.81 8.42
C GLN A 42 3.10 -10.52 8.25
N GLU A 43 3.42 -9.47 7.49
CA GLU A 43 4.80 -9.10 7.19
C GLU A 43 5.43 -8.18 8.25
N ASN A 44 4.73 -7.92 9.37
CA ASN A 44 5.18 -7.04 10.45
C ASN A 44 5.75 -5.71 9.93
N CYS A 45 4.99 -5.05 9.06
CA CYS A 45 5.46 -3.89 8.33
C CYS A 45 5.78 -2.70 9.27
N PRO A 46 6.81 -1.90 8.97
CA PRO A 46 7.15 -0.73 9.78
C PRO A 46 6.06 0.35 9.65
N LEU A 47 5.80 1.09 10.74
CA LEU A 47 4.71 2.08 10.84
C LEU A 47 4.62 3.07 9.67
N HIS A 48 5.74 3.47 9.08
CA HIS A 48 5.72 4.40 7.94
C HIS A 48 4.99 3.83 6.72
N VAL A 49 5.02 2.51 6.51
CA VAL A 49 4.27 1.83 5.43
C VAL A 49 2.77 1.92 5.69
N TRP A 50 2.35 1.64 6.92
CA TRP A 50 0.95 1.76 7.35
C TRP A 50 0.40 3.16 7.11
N VAL A 51 1.13 4.19 7.56
CA VAL A 51 0.73 5.59 7.41
C VAL A 51 0.66 6.00 5.93
N THR A 52 1.61 5.54 5.11
CA THR A 52 1.64 5.86 3.68
C THR A 52 0.44 5.25 2.95
N LEU A 53 0.14 3.96 3.21
CA LEU A 53 -1.02 3.30 2.60
C LEU A 53 -2.32 3.94 3.06
N ALA A 54 -2.48 4.16 4.37
CA ALA A 54 -3.66 4.83 4.90
C ALA A 54 -3.92 6.17 4.18
N PHE A 55 -2.88 7.00 4.04
CA PHE A 55 -3.02 8.28 3.35
C PHE A 55 -3.48 8.12 1.89
N GLU A 56 -2.96 7.13 1.16
CA GLU A 56 -3.41 6.88 -0.21
C GLU A 56 -4.86 6.34 -0.27
N TYR A 57 -5.32 5.55 0.70
CA TYR A 57 -6.74 5.18 0.81
C TYR A 57 -7.63 6.41 1.01
N SER A 58 -7.22 7.35 1.88
CA SER A 58 -7.95 8.60 2.09
C SER A 58 -8.04 9.44 0.81
N ARG A 59 -7.01 9.45 -0.04
CA ARG A 59 -6.99 10.18 -1.32
C ARG A 59 -7.92 9.62 -2.39
N GLN A 60 -8.40 8.38 -2.23
CA GLN A 60 -9.29 7.70 -3.16
C GLN A 60 -10.72 7.57 -2.61
N ASP A 61 -11.11 8.44 -1.68
CA ASP A 61 -12.42 8.42 -1.00
C ASP A 61 -12.72 7.10 -0.24
N LYS A 62 -11.69 6.32 0.07
CA LYS A 62 -11.78 5.07 0.84
C LYS A 62 -11.54 5.32 2.34
N GLU A 63 -12.34 6.20 2.94
CA GLU A 63 -12.15 6.65 4.33
C GLU A 63 -12.29 5.52 5.37
N LYS A 64 -13.16 4.53 5.12
CA LYS A 64 -13.32 3.38 6.02
C LYS A 64 -12.02 2.59 6.14
N ASP A 65 -11.41 2.28 5.00
CA ASP A 65 -10.14 1.55 4.94
C ASP A 65 -9.00 2.36 5.58
N PHE A 66 -8.95 3.67 5.33
CA PHE A 66 -8.00 4.58 5.99
C PHE A 66 -8.07 4.45 7.52
N VAL A 67 -9.27 4.52 8.09
CA VAL A 67 -9.47 4.42 9.54
C VAL A 67 -9.12 3.03 10.06
N GLU A 68 -9.49 1.98 9.34
CA GLU A 68 -9.22 0.59 9.75
C GLU A 68 -7.73 0.26 9.73
N ILE A 69 -7.01 0.73 8.71
CA ILE A 69 -5.55 0.60 8.59
C ILE A 69 -4.84 1.29 9.76
N LEU A 70 -5.18 2.54 10.06
CA LEU A 70 -4.53 3.25 11.18
C LEU A 70 -4.88 2.71 12.57
N LYS A 71 -6.06 2.09 12.72
CA LYS A 71 -6.44 1.45 14.00
C LYS A 71 -5.73 0.12 14.24
N SER A 72 -5.24 -0.51 13.19
CA SER A 72 -4.67 -1.85 13.23
C SER A 72 -3.13 -1.87 13.25
N ALA A 73 -2.50 -0.71 13.10
CA ALA A 73 -1.06 -0.48 13.19
C ALA A 73 -0.57 -0.43 14.64
#